data_AF-A0AA38G8N5-F1
#
_entry.id   AF-A0AA38G8N5-F1
#
_cell.length_a   1.000
_cell.length_b   1.000
_cell.length_c   1.000
_cell.angle_alpha   90.00
_cell.angle_beta   90.00
_cell.angle_gamma   90.00
#
_symmetry.space_group_name_H-M   'P 1'
#
loop_
_entity.id
_entity.type
_entity.pdbx_description
1 polymer ?
#
loop_
_entity_poly.entity_id
_entity_poly.type
_entity_poly.pdbx_seq_one_letter_code
_entity_poly.pdbx_strand_id
1 'polypeptide(L)'
;EDYIYKVLERFNMQNVKPVSTPMAGHFKLSKDQCPSSQEEVKYMTRVPYASAVGSLMYAMVCTRPDIAQVVGVVSRYMANP
;
A
#
# COMPACT_ATOMS: atom_id res chain seq x y z
N GLU A 1 -11.97 -12.49 -5.90
CA GLU A 1 -12.40 -11.27 -6.60
C GLU A 1 -13.11 -10.28 -5.66
N ASP A 2 -14.25 -10.60 -5.03
CA ASP A 2 -15.00 -9.68 -4.15
C ASP A 2 -14.20 -8.96 -3.06
N TYR A 3 -13.24 -9.64 -2.43
CA TYR A 3 -12.44 -9.02 -1.36
C TYR A 3 -11.66 -7.80 -1.85
N ILE A 4 -11.10 -7.85 -3.07
CA ILE A 4 -10.30 -6.75 -3.61
C ILE A 4 -11.18 -5.52 -3.83
N TYR A 5 -12.39 -5.71 -4.38
CA TYR A 5 -13.34 -4.61 -4.57
C TYR A 5 -13.77 -3.97 -3.23
N LYS A 6 -14.02 -4.77 -2.19
CA LYS A 6 -14.31 -4.26 -0.83
C LYS A 6 -13.14 -3.46 -0.25
N VAL A 7 -11.91 -3.91 -0.47
CA VAL A 7 -10.71 -3.17 -0.05
C VAL A 7 -10.61 -1.86 -0.82
N LEU A 8 -10.80 -1.86 -2.13
CA LEU A 8 -10.76 -0.64 -2.95
C LEU A 8 -11.82 0.37 -2.50
N GLU A 9 -13.05 -0.07 -2.26
CA GLU A 9 -14.12 0.79 -1.74
C GLU A 9 -13.77 1.37 -0.35
N ARG A 10 -13.25 0.54 0.55
CA ARG A 10 -12.83 0.96 1.90
C ARG A 10 -11.79 2.09 1.89
N PHE A 11 -10.89 2.09 0.92
CA PHE A 11 -9.85 3.12 0.76
C PHE A 11 -10.21 4.18 -0.29
N ASN A 12 -11.46 4.23 -0.75
CA ASN A 12 -11.97 5.19 -1.74
C ASN A 12 -11.20 5.15 -3.08
N MET A 13 -10.88 3.94 -3.55
CA MET A 13 -10.15 3.63 -4.79
C MET A 13 -10.97 2.81 -5.80
N GLN A 14 -12.29 2.79 -5.67
CA GLN A 14 -13.22 2.00 -6.50
C GLN A 14 -13.16 2.32 -8.00
N ASN A 15 -12.72 3.51 -8.37
CA ASN A 15 -12.61 3.96 -9.77
C ASN A 15 -11.17 3.94 -10.30
N VAL A 16 -10.24 3.26 -9.60
CA VAL A 16 -8.83 3.22 -10.01
C VAL A 16 -8.66 2.41 -11.30
N LYS A 17 -7.79 2.88 -12.19
CA LYS A 17 -7.46 2.17 -13.43
C LYS A 17 -6.65 0.91 -13.11
N PRO A 18 -7.05 -0.28 -13.58
CA PRO A 18 -6.27 -1.50 -13.37
C PRO A 18 -4.95 -1.42 -14.14
N VAL A 19 -3.89 -1.91 -13.51
CA VAL A 19 -2.56 -2.04 -14.10
C VAL A 19 -2.05 -3.46 -13.93
N SER A 20 -1.40 -3.99 -14.97
CA SER A 20 -0.84 -5.35 -14.94
C SER A 20 0.47 -5.44 -14.17
N THR A 21 1.12 -4.30 -13.93
CA THR A 21 2.40 -4.22 -13.23
C THR A 21 2.18 -3.60 -11.85
N PRO A 22 2.29 -4.36 -10.75
CA PRO A 22 2.04 -3.86 -9.40
C PRO A 22 3.00 -2.74 -8.96
N MET A 23 4.25 -2.79 -9.45
CA MET A 23 5.26 -1.75 -9.23
C MET A 23 6.23 -1.75 -10.42
N ALA A 24 6.45 -0.60 -11.04
CA ALA A 24 7.44 -0.50 -12.12
C ALA A 24 8.86 -0.54 -11.55
N GLY A 25 9.80 -1.21 -12.24
CA GLY A 25 11.14 -1.49 -11.70
C GLY A 25 12.02 -0.26 -11.40
N HIS A 26 11.64 0.92 -11.90
CA HIS A 26 12.31 2.17 -11.57
C HIS A 26 11.82 2.79 -10.24
N PHE A 27 10.68 2.36 -9.70
CA PHE A 27 10.21 2.77 -8.38
C PHE A 27 11.03 2.07 -7.31
N LYS A 28 11.87 2.85 -6.61
CA LYS A 28 12.60 2.42 -5.43
C LYS A 28 12.15 3.27 -4.27
N LEU A 29 11.58 2.62 -3.25
CA LEU A 29 11.30 3.30 -1.99
C LEU A 29 12.60 3.51 -1.21
N SER A 30 12.74 4.69 -0.60
CA SER A 30 13.87 5.02 0.29
C SER A 30 13.36 5.56 1.62
N LYS A 31 14.21 5.52 2.65
CA LYS A 31 13.93 6.17 3.93
C LYS A 31 13.81 7.69 3.80
N ASP A 32 14.40 8.26 2.77
CA ASP A 32 14.31 9.69 2.47
C ASP A 32 12.89 10.12 2.05
N GLN A 33 12.02 9.16 1.72
CA GLN A 33 10.61 9.41 1.41
C GLN A 33 9.71 9.31 2.64
N CYS A 34 10.26 8.90 3.79
CA CYS A 34 9.51 8.92 5.04
C CYS A 34 9.26 10.36 5.48
N PRO A 35 8.12 10.64 6.14
CA PRO A 35 7.83 11.95 6.71
C PRO A 35 8.99 12.45 7.57
N SER A 36 9.46 13.66 7.25
CA SER A 36 10.59 14.28 7.96
C SER A 36 10.16 15.57 8.66
N SER A 37 9.14 16.25 8.15
CA SER A 37 8.55 17.42 8.81
C SER A 37 7.41 17.03 9.76
N GLN A 38 7.17 17.88 10.77
CA GLN A 38 6.10 17.64 11.73
C GLN A 38 4.70 17.70 11.08
N GLU A 39 4.56 18.45 9.98
CA GLU A 39 3.33 18.55 9.22
C GLU A 39 3.04 17.26 8.45
N GLU A 40 4.05 16.68 7.79
CA GLU A 40 3.93 15.38 7.10
C GLU A 40 3.62 14.25 8.08
N VAL A 41 4.29 14.22 9.24
CA VAL A 41 4.02 13.22 10.28
C VAL A 41 2.56 13.34 10.74
N LYS A 42 2.11 14.56 11.08
CA LYS A 42 0.70 14.80 11.49
C LYS A 42 -0.28 14.38 10.40
N TYR A 43 0.03 14.63 9.13
CA TYR A 43 -0.78 14.17 8.02
C TYR A 43 -0.83 12.63 7.97
N MET A 44 0.32 11.97 7.99
CA MET A 44 0.42 10.51 7.89
C MET A 44 -0.21 9.78 9.07
N THR A 45 -0.27 10.37 10.28
CA THR A 45 -1.03 9.78 11.40
C THR A 45 -2.52 9.59 11.12
N ARG A 46 -3.09 10.35 10.17
CA ARG A 46 -4.49 10.24 9.76
C ARG A 46 -4.69 9.22 8.64
N VAL A 47 -3.61 8.83 7.96
CA VAL A 47 -3.65 7.89 6.85
C VAL A 47 -3.58 6.47 7.43
N PRO A 48 -4.56 5.59 7.14
CA PRO A 48 -4.60 4.23 7.69
C PRO A 48 -3.62 3.27 6.98
N TYR A 49 -2.33 3.62 6.93
CA TYR A 49 -1.30 2.90 6.16
C TYR A 49 -1.19 1.43 6.57
N ALA A 50 -1.07 1.14 7.87
CA ALA A 50 -0.98 -0.23 8.38
C ALA A 50 -2.22 -1.08 8.01
N SER A 51 -3.41 -0.47 8.00
CA SER A 51 -4.63 -1.16 7.59
C SER A 51 -4.64 -1.46 6.09
N ALA A 52 -4.10 -0.56 5.26
CA ALA A 52 -3.97 -0.78 3.82
C ALA A 52 -2.97 -1.92 3.54
N VAL A 53 -1.79 -1.88 4.17
CA VAL A 53 -0.78 -2.94 4.04
C VAL A 53 -1.33 -4.28 4.51
N GLY A 54 -2.04 -4.34 5.65
CA GLY A 54 -2.67 -5.58 6.12
C GLY A 54 -3.72 -6.14 5.14
N SER A 55 -4.51 -5.26 4.51
CA SER A 55 -5.48 -5.66 3.49
C SER A 55 -4.79 -6.25 2.25
N LEU A 56 -3.68 -5.64 1.82
CA LEU A 56 -2.85 -6.14 0.72
C LEU A 56 -2.13 -7.45 1.08
N MET A 57 -1.70 -7.62 2.33
CA MET A 57 -1.12 -8.89 2.82
C MET A 57 -2.13 -10.04 2.76
N TYR A 58 -3.39 -9.79 3.10
CA TYR A 58 -4.42 -10.82 2.90
C TYR A 58 -4.66 -11.11 1.42
N ALA A 59 -4.76 -10.06 0.59
CA ALA A 59 -4.94 -10.22 -0.85
C ALA A 59 -3.81 -11.04 -1.48
N MET A 60 -2.54 -10.79 -1.11
CA MET A 60 -1.40 -11.52 -1.65
C MET A 60 -1.40 -13.00 -1.28
N VAL A 61 -1.83 -13.35 -0.07
CA VAL A 61 -1.83 -14.75 0.40
C VAL A 61 -3.00 -15.53 -0.19
N CYS A 62 -4.20 -14.93 -0.23
CA CYS A 62 -5.42 -15.66 -0.53
C CYS A 62 -5.86 -15.59 -1.99
N THR A 63 -5.52 -14.54 -2.73
CA THR A 63 -6.14 -14.27 -4.05
C THR A 63 -5.19 -13.78 -5.15
N ARG A 64 -4.14 -13.03 -4.80
CA ARG A 64 -3.27 -12.32 -5.75
C ARG A 64 -1.79 -12.48 -5.38
N PRO A 65 -1.21 -13.69 -5.47
CA PRO A 65 0.19 -13.91 -5.11
C PRO A 65 1.17 -13.07 -5.95
N ASP A 66 0.76 -12.58 -7.12
CA ASP A 66 1.54 -11.71 -8.00
C ASP A 66 1.92 -10.36 -7.38
N ILE A 67 1.18 -9.87 -6.37
CA ILE A 67 1.53 -8.62 -5.68
C ILE A 67 2.50 -8.83 -4.49
N ALA A 68 2.88 -10.07 -4.19
CA ALA A 68 3.69 -10.40 -3.00
C ALA A 68 4.99 -9.59 -2.93
N GLN A 69 5.66 -9.38 -4.07
CA GLN A 69 6.90 -8.63 -4.13
C GLN A 69 6.69 -7.17 -3.71
N VAL A 70 5.70 -6.47 -4.25
CA VAL A 70 5.43 -5.06 -3.91
C VAL A 70 4.98 -4.93 -2.46
N VAL A 71 4.14 -5.84 -1.96
CA VAL A 71 3.68 -5.84 -0.56
C VAL A 71 4.86 -5.99 0.40
N GLY A 72 5.82 -6.86 0.08
CA GLY A 72 7.05 -7.03 0.86
C GLY A 72 8.01 -5.83 0.83
N VAL A 73 7.91 -4.94 -0.17
CA VAL A 73 8.67 -3.68 -0.20
C VAL A 73 7.99 -2.65 0.69
N VAL A 74 6.69 -2.41 0.51
CA VAL A 74 5.95 -1.38 1.26
C VAL A 74 5.85 -1.71 2.76
N SER A 75 5.83 -3.00 3.12
CA SER A 75 5.78 -3.43 4.53
C SER A 75 7.02 -3.01 5.34
N ARG A 76 8.16 -2.76 4.69
CA ARG A 76 9.41 -2.34 5.35
C ARG A 76 9.33 -0.92 5.93
N TYR A 77 8.36 -0.13 5.47
CA TYR A 77 8.21 1.28 5.84
C TYR A 77 7.05 1.51 6.83
N MET A 78 6.51 0.45 7.46
CA MET A 78 5.40 0.59 8.41
C MET A 78 5.73 1.39 9.68
N ALA A 79 7.01 1.51 10.06
CA ALA A 79 7.41 2.21 11.28
C ALA A 79 7.35 3.74 11.15
N ASN A 80 7.61 4.27 9.96
CA ASN A 80 7.48 5.68 9.63
C ASN A 80 6.96 5.78 8.18
N PRO A 81 5.65 5.54 7.99
CA PRO A 81 5.04 5.43 6.67
C PRO A 81 4.99 6.78 5.96
#